data_AF-A0A087UH39-F1
#
_entry.id   AF-A0A087UH39-F1
#
_cell.length_a   1.000
_cell.length_b   1.000
_cell.length_c   1.000
_cell.angle_alpha   90.00
_cell.angle_beta   90.00
_cell.angle_gamma   90.00
#
_symmetry.space_group_name_H-M   'P 1'
#
loop_
_entity.id
_entity.type
_entity.pdbx_description
1 polymer ?
#
loop_
_entity_poly.entity_id
_entity_poly.type
_entity_poly.pdbx_seq_one_letter_code
_entity_poly.pdbx_strand_id
1 'polypeptide(L)'
;MLLIPRDVTDPAIKNEQKVMHLSTRLRDLHCERGVFAFVSHVANGETLGTVPTHPYVSGLLKICRALENELSAAKEKLIFRSHTDKYAFKNLKEETEQYLTSIGAPGTIIQMFVHLEQAYNNIGTDFNISIASLTQSAENYIKNLQNFSETFVKKFILYKDMTVPFVTGIEQVIFGIRMAIHCIQCRELSIQFPIKDVSISEFLVQFISYSSSNSSDPLRVASLLLDHGNINAFKYLLSLSDSSVVNSERFLYKLLKSAILEIINEAKLRSDLKRNHFKDRLLALLLTGLSFLWNMWKTQEDKAKIKKKEEEALYVHKTRHHERELTEEEVMDKNVLNMFPSYEKDFAEFIKPDPKPKKTRKLDSVAESADLSFFTHDDMFEVWKLHAIAMGRLFPSEYENAHEDIKFIMKDNKDPDYTTSYLLRQEVVNSIVTAVGDRLDLSVETESVSGLILMCDTLQKIKETHGNRYYDIYHDPNPSKVINFRSVLENLSVSVQKLLKKFPENPVLVEIFKIVQRVLSFSVTDPVMKFVIGFELILEASQLWEQNACSEVSLKTEIDELTKTIIECRAMELSCWSRGLDCVIRKQYYNSSKWWFLMFPIFS
;
A
#
# COMPACT_ATOMS: atom_id res chain seq x y z
N MET A 1 -38.04 18.68 9.50
CA MET A 1 -38.93 19.85 9.69
C MET A 1 -38.65 20.70 10.93
N LEU A 2 -37.94 20.20 11.96
CA LEU A 2 -37.76 20.93 13.22
C LEU A 2 -36.69 22.04 13.18
N LEU A 3 -35.73 21.96 12.25
CA LEU A 3 -34.57 22.87 12.17
C LEU A 3 -34.68 23.95 11.07
N ILE A 4 -35.82 24.03 10.37
CA ILE A 4 -36.00 24.96 9.25
C ILE A 4 -36.64 26.26 9.75
N PRO A 5 -36.11 27.43 9.38
CA PRO A 5 -36.73 28.72 9.70
C PRO A 5 -38.15 28.80 9.13
N ARG A 6 -39.16 28.91 10.00
CA ARG A 6 -40.56 29.08 9.57
C ARG A 6 -40.88 30.52 9.19
N ASP A 7 -40.26 31.47 9.89
CA ASP A 7 -40.48 32.90 9.69
C ASP A 7 -39.25 33.56 9.04
N VAL A 8 -39.45 34.75 8.46
CA VAL A 8 -38.41 35.56 7.79
C VAL A 8 -37.55 36.31 8.83
N THR A 9 -37.97 36.30 10.10
CA THR A 9 -37.27 36.97 11.19
C THR A 9 -36.26 36.03 11.86
N ASP A 10 -35.00 36.47 11.95
CA ASP A 10 -33.96 35.73 12.65
C ASP A 10 -34.25 35.72 14.16
N PRO A 11 -34.39 34.55 14.81
CA PRO A 11 -34.57 34.45 16.26
C PRO A 11 -33.49 35.17 17.07
N ALA A 12 -32.27 35.30 16.54
CA ALA A 12 -31.16 36.01 17.20
C ALA A 12 -31.42 37.52 17.36
N ILE A 13 -32.23 38.13 16.48
CA ILE A 13 -32.58 39.56 16.53
C ILE A 13 -33.34 39.89 17.82
N LYS A 14 -34.14 38.95 18.34
CA LYS A 14 -34.88 39.15 19.60
C LYS A 14 -33.95 39.40 20.79
N ASN A 15 -32.86 38.65 20.88
CA ASN A 15 -31.89 38.81 21.97
C ASN A 15 -31.10 40.11 21.81
N GLU A 16 -30.75 40.47 20.58
CA GLU A 16 -30.11 41.75 20.27
C GLU A 16 -31.00 42.94 20.64
N GLN A 17 -32.27 42.95 20.22
CA GLN A 17 -33.22 43.99 20.58
C GLN A 17 -33.43 44.08 22.10
N LYS A 18 -33.45 42.93 22.79
CA LYS A 18 -33.51 42.89 24.25
C LYS A 18 -32.28 43.55 24.88
N VAL A 19 -31.07 43.27 24.39
CA VAL A 19 -29.83 43.91 24.86
C VAL A 19 -29.82 45.41 24.55
N MET A 20 -30.30 45.83 23.38
CA MET A 20 -30.40 47.25 23.01
C MET A 20 -31.40 48.00 23.90
N HIS A 21 -32.56 47.42 24.16
CA HIS A 21 -33.57 48.01 25.04
C HIS A 21 -33.07 48.10 26.49
N LEU A 22 -32.51 47.00 27.02
CA LEU A 22 -31.93 46.98 28.36
C LEU A 22 -30.81 48.00 28.49
N SER A 23 -29.89 48.09 27.52
CA SER A 23 -28.76 49.03 27.57
C SER A 23 -29.20 50.49 27.48
N THR A 24 -30.21 50.81 26.68
CA THR A 24 -30.79 52.17 26.61
C THR A 24 -31.46 52.52 27.92
N ARG A 25 -32.28 51.62 28.47
CA ARG A 25 -32.96 51.82 29.75
C ARG A 25 -31.97 52.00 30.90
N LEU A 26 -30.89 51.22 30.91
CA LEU A 26 -29.84 51.30 31.93
C LEU A 26 -29.04 52.60 31.79
N ARG A 27 -28.79 53.08 30.56
CA ARG A 27 -28.20 54.40 30.31
C ARG A 27 -29.06 55.52 30.89
N ASP A 28 -30.37 55.51 30.64
CA ASP A 28 -31.29 56.52 31.16
C ASP A 28 -31.30 56.53 32.69
N LEU A 29 -31.36 55.35 33.32
CA LEU A 29 -31.32 55.20 34.78
C LEU A 29 -29.96 55.59 35.38
N HIS A 30 -28.86 55.38 34.66
CA HIS A 30 -27.54 55.86 35.08
C HIS A 30 -27.43 57.38 34.99
N CYS A 31 -28.04 58.02 33.98
CA CYS A 31 -28.14 59.47 33.89
C CYS A 31 -28.96 60.02 35.07
N GLU A 32 -30.12 59.42 35.37
CA GLU A 32 -30.95 59.80 36.51
C GLU A 32 -30.20 59.63 37.84
N ARG A 33 -29.49 58.50 38.03
CA ARG A 33 -28.58 58.29 39.16
C ARG A 33 -27.50 59.36 39.24
N GLY A 34 -26.92 59.76 38.10
CA GLY A 34 -25.91 60.81 38.01
C GLY A 34 -26.45 62.18 38.45
N VAL A 35 -27.68 62.51 38.05
CA VAL A 35 -28.37 63.74 38.48
C VAL A 35 -28.61 63.70 40.00
N PHE A 36 -29.11 62.59 40.53
CA PHE A 36 -29.29 62.46 41.99
C PHE A 36 -27.95 62.50 42.75
N ALA A 37 -26.88 61.96 42.17
CA ALA A 37 -25.54 61.99 42.77
C ALA A 37 -24.98 63.41 42.80
N PHE A 38 -25.20 64.17 41.73
CA PHE A 38 -24.87 65.59 41.68
C PHE A 38 -25.68 66.39 42.72
N VAL A 39 -27.00 66.18 42.79
CA VAL A 39 -27.86 66.85 43.79
C VAL A 39 -27.43 66.52 45.22
N SER A 40 -27.15 65.24 45.52
CA SER A 40 -26.66 64.80 46.82
C SER A 40 -25.31 65.44 47.17
N HIS A 41 -24.40 65.52 46.21
CA HIS A 41 -23.09 66.15 46.41
C HIS A 41 -23.21 67.66 46.64
N VAL A 42 -24.09 68.35 45.92
CA VAL A 42 -24.31 69.80 46.08
C VAL A 42 -25.03 70.11 47.40
N ALA A 43 -26.02 69.30 47.78
CA ALA A 43 -26.82 69.53 48.97
C ALA A 43 -26.09 69.14 50.27
N ASN A 44 -25.39 68.00 50.26
CA ASN A 44 -24.86 67.38 51.49
C ASN A 44 -23.33 67.22 51.48
N GLY A 45 -22.63 67.51 50.39
CA GLY A 45 -21.18 67.32 50.25
C GLY A 45 -20.72 65.85 50.16
N GLU A 46 -21.67 64.91 50.12
CA GLU A 46 -21.39 63.47 50.17
C GLU A 46 -21.81 62.73 48.89
N THR A 47 -21.07 61.67 48.56
CA THR A 47 -21.38 60.77 47.45
C THR A 47 -22.61 59.92 47.74
N LEU A 48 -23.42 59.68 46.70
CA LEU A 48 -24.68 58.94 46.80
C LEU A 48 -24.49 57.53 47.40
N GLY A 49 -24.91 57.32 48.66
CA GLY A 49 -24.86 56.02 49.34
C GLY A 49 -24.38 56.03 50.81
N THR A 50 -23.84 57.15 51.31
CA THR A 50 -23.31 57.27 52.70
C THR A 50 -24.35 57.72 53.74
N VAL A 51 -25.41 58.42 53.31
CA VAL A 51 -26.54 58.88 54.15
C VAL A 51 -27.79 57.99 53.90
N PRO A 52 -28.71 57.80 54.88
CA PRO A 52 -30.03 57.22 54.63
C PRO A 52 -30.72 57.97 53.49
N THR A 53 -30.73 57.30 52.33
CA THR A 53 -31.16 57.85 51.06
C THR A 53 -32.68 57.74 50.95
N HIS A 54 -33.32 58.71 50.27
CA HIS A 54 -34.76 58.69 50.03
C HIS A 54 -35.20 57.31 49.46
N PRO A 55 -36.34 56.73 49.88
CA PRO A 55 -36.76 55.39 49.48
C PRO A 55 -36.70 55.15 47.95
N TYR A 56 -37.04 56.17 47.16
CA TYR A 56 -36.91 56.17 45.71
C TYR A 56 -35.48 55.89 45.21
N VAL A 57 -34.46 56.54 45.79
CA VAL A 57 -33.06 56.36 45.39
C VAL A 57 -32.56 54.96 45.72
N SER A 58 -32.97 54.41 46.87
CA SER A 58 -32.67 53.03 47.24
C SER A 58 -33.33 52.01 46.30
N GLY A 59 -34.56 52.30 45.85
CA GLY A 59 -35.29 51.51 44.85
C GLY A 59 -34.62 51.57 43.48
N LEU A 60 -34.21 52.76 43.05
CA LEU A 60 -33.51 53.00 41.78
C LEU A 60 -32.19 52.23 41.73
N LEU A 61 -31.38 52.24 42.80
CA LEU A 61 -30.13 51.47 42.87
C LEU A 61 -30.36 49.95 42.78
N LYS A 62 -31.43 49.43 43.40
CA LYS A 62 -31.82 48.01 43.28
C LYS A 62 -32.23 47.65 41.86
N ILE A 63 -33.02 48.51 41.20
CA ILE A 63 -33.45 48.33 39.81
C ILE A 63 -32.26 48.36 38.86
N CYS A 64 -31.32 49.30 39.03
CA CYS A 64 -30.10 49.34 38.23
C CYS A 64 -29.30 48.04 38.33
N ARG A 65 -29.07 47.54 39.56
CA ARG A 65 -28.36 46.26 39.76
C ARG A 65 -29.10 45.08 39.14
N ALA A 66 -30.43 45.04 39.25
CA ALA A 66 -31.24 43.99 38.63
C ALA A 66 -31.13 44.02 37.09
N LEU A 67 -31.20 45.21 36.49
CA LEU A 67 -31.05 45.41 35.04
C LEU A 67 -29.62 45.14 34.55
N GLU A 68 -28.59 45.45 35.35
CA GLU A 68 -27.19 45.09 35.07
C GLU A 68 -27.03 43.58 34.97
N ASN A 69 -27.63 42.83 35.90
CA ASN A 69 -27.62 41.36 35.90
C ASN A 69 -28.46 40.76 34.74
N GLU A 70 -29.61 41.35 34.41
CA GLU A 70 -30.38 40.91 33.25
C GLU A 70 -29.65 41.19 31.93
N LEU A 71 -28.93 42.30 31.85
CA LEU A 71 -28.14 42.69 30.69
C LEU A 71 -26.91 41.79 30.51
N SER A 72 -26.23 41.39 31.59
CA SER A 72 -25.14 40.41 31.50
C SER A 72 -25.65 39.05 31.00
N ALA A 73 -26.75 38.54 31.56
CA ALA A 73 -27.36 37.29 31.12
C ALA A 73 -27.91 37.33 29.68
N ALA A 74 -28.36 38.50 29.22
CA ALA A 74 -28.81 38.68 27.83
C ALA A 74 -27.63 38.77 26.84
N LYS A 75 -26.49 39.36 27.26
CA LYS A 75 -25.27 39.43 26.44
C LYS A 75 -24.63 38.06 26.20
N GLU A 76 -24.71 37.14 27.17
CA GLU A 76 -24.23 35.76 27.00
C GLU A 76 -24.97 35.00 25.89
N LYS A 77 -26.23 35.38 25.61
CA LYS A 77 -27.09 34.75 24.59
C LYS A 77 -27.02 35.45 23.23
N LEU A 78 -26.08 36.38 23.06
CA LEU A 78 -25.95 37.19 21.85
C LEU A 78 -25.11 36.44 20.81
N ILE A 79 -25.69 36.20 19.65
CA ILE A 79 -25.01 35.59 18.50
C ILE A 79 -24.59 36.71 17.57
N PHE A 80 -23.33 36.69 17.14
CA PHE A 80 -22.83 37.70 16.22
C PHE A 80 -23.46 37.54 14.83
N ARG A 81 -24.11 38.61 14.35
CA ARG A 81 -24.63 38.75 12.99
C ARG A 81 -24.10 40.04 12.38
N SER A 82 -23.79 40.04 11.09
CA SER A 82 -23.43 41.30 10.41
C SER A 82 -24.68 42.11 10.10
N HIS A 83 -24.70 43.38 10.51
CA HIS A 83 -25.79 44.31 10.18
C HIS A 83 -25.81 44.75 8.71
N THR A 84 -24.75 44.45 7.95
CA THR A 84 -24.61 44.88 6.55
C THR A 84 -25.57 44.14 5.62
N ASP A 85 -25.99 42.92 5.97
CA ASP A 85 -26.68 42.04 5.04
C ASP A 85 -28.07 41.63 5.56
N LYS A 86 -29.00 42.61 5.53
CA LYS A 86 -30.37 42.46 6.07
C LYS A 86 -31.18 41.34 5.41
N TYR A 87 -30.79 40.88 4.22
CA TYR A 87 -31.47 39.82 3.48
C TYR A 87 -30.83 38.44 3.67
N ALA A 88 -29.69 38.33 4.37
CA ALA A 88 -28.95 37.07 4.48
C ALA A 88 -29.78 35.95 5.12
N PHE A 89 -30.56 36.25 6.17
CA PHE A 89 -31.44 35.25 6.79
C PHE A 89 -32.64 34.86 5.90
N LYS A 90 -33.19 35.83 5.15
CA LYS A 90 -34.26 35.56 4.18
C LYS A 90 -33.76 34.65 3.06
N ASN A 91 -32.57 34.94 2.52
CA ASN A 91 -31.92 34.12 1.50
C ASN A 91 -31.60 32.70 2.03
N LEU A 92 -31.16 32.59 3.29
CA LEU A 92 -30.94 31.29 3.94
C LEU A 92 -32.24 30.48 3.98
N LYS A 93 -33.36 31.11 4.39
CA LYS A 93 -34.66 30.46 4.40
C LYS A 93 -35.07 30.01 2.99
N GLU A 94 -35.02 30.91 2.01
CA GLU A 94 -35.39 30.61 0.62
C GLU A 94 -34.55 29.45 0.05
N GLU A 95 -33.25 29.42 0.30
CA GLU A 95 -32.38 28.32 -0.13
C GLU A 95 -32.68 27.00 0.59
N THR A 96 -33.01 27.04 1.88
CA THR A 96 -33.44 25.82 2.60
C THR A 96 -34.78 25.29 2.08
N GLU A 97 -35.72 26.16 1.72
CA GLU A 97 -37.01 25.79 1.13
C GLU A 97 -36.85 25.26 -0.30
N GLN A 98 -36.00 25.92 -1.10
CA GLN A 98 -35.63 25.44 -2.44
C GLN A 98 -34.97 24.07 -2.37
N TYR A 99 -34.08 23.83 -1.40
CA TYR A 99 -33.47 22.52 -1.20
C TYR A 99 -34.52 21.44 -0.89
N LEU A 100 -35.44 21.71 0.04
CA LEU A 100 -36.48 20.75 0.44
C LEU A 100 -37.52 20.47 -0.63
N THR A 101 -37.66 21.36 -1.62
CA THR A 101 -38.58 21.18 -2.74
C THR A 101 -37.92 20.58 -3.97
N SER A 102 -36.60 20.71 -4.10
CA SER A 102 -35.82 20.19 -5.22
C SER A 102 -35.02 18.94 -4.83
N ILE A 103 -33.77 19.14 -4.39
CA ILE A 103 -32.78 18.09 -4.20
C ILE A 103 -33.14 17.21 -3.01
N GLY A 104 -33.43 17.81 -1.85
CA GLY A 104 -33.71 17.12 -0.59
C GLY A 104 -35.20 16.83 -0.35
N ALA A 105 -36.00 16.72 -1.41
CA ALA A 105 -37.41 16.41 -1.27
C ALA A 105 -37.61 15.05 -0.56
N PRO A 106 -38.41 14.94 0.52
CA PRO A 106 -38.58 13.68 1.23
C PRO A 106 -39.06 12.54 0.32
N GLY A 107 -39.91 12.86 -0.66
CA GLY A 107 -40.41 11.88 -1.63
C GLY A 107 -39.30 11.29 -2.51
N THR A 108 -38.35 12.08 -2.98
CA THR A 108 -37.25 11.59 -3.82
C THR A 108 -36.28 10.72 -3.01
N ILE A 109 -35.99 11.11 -1.77
CA ILE A 109 -35.15 10.33 -0.85
C ILE A 109 -35.80 8.97 -0.56
N ILE A 110 -37.09 8.96 -0.20
CA ILE A 110 -37.82 7.71 0.08
C ILE A 110 -37.88 6.82 -1.15
N GLN A 111 -38.23 7.37 -2.33
CA GLN A 111 -38.25 6.60 -3.58
C GLN A 111 -36.89 5.98 -3.89
N MET A 112 -35.80 6.72 -3.66
CA MET A 112 -34.46 6.18 -3.89
C MET A 112 -34.13 5.04 -2.93
N PHE A 113 -34.48 5.14 -1.64
CA PHE A 113 -34.31 4.03 -0.71
C PHE A 113 -35.16 2.82 -1.07
N VAL A 114 -36.41 3.02 -1.53
CA VAL A 114 -37.26 1.92 -2.03
C VAL A 114 -36.62 1.24 -3.24
N HIS A 115 -36.05 2.00 -4.18
CA HIS A 115 -35.35 1.42 -5.32
C HIS A 115 -34.09 0.64 -4.91
N LEU A 116 -33.31 1.17 -3.95
CA LEU A 116 -32.13 0.48 -3.40
C LEU A 116 -32.53 -0.80 -2.63
N GLU A 117 -33.61 -0.77 -1.87
CA GLU A 117 -34.15 -1.94 -1.17
C GLU A 117 -34.65 -3.02 -2.14
N GLN A 118 -35.39 -2.61 -3.19
CA GLN A 118 -35.80 -3.52 -4.27
C GLN A 118 -34.59 -4.13 -4.98
N ALA A 119 -33.58 -3.31 -5.29
CA ALA A 119 -32.33 -3.80 -5.88
C ALA A 119 -31.67 -4.83 -4.96
N TYR A 120 -31.53 -4.53 -3.67
CA TYR A 120 -30.97 -5.44 -2.67
C TYR A 120 -31.70 -6.77 -2.60
N ASN A 121 -33.03 -6.77 -2.57
CA ASN A 121 -33.82 -7.99 -2.47
C ASN A 121 -33.77 -8.86 -3.73
N ASN A 122 -33.61 -8.23 -4.91
CA ASN A 122 -33.64 -8.91 -6.20
C ASN A 122 -32.24 -9.31 -6.72
N ILE A 123 -31.15 -9.03 -6.01
CA ILE A 123 -29.80 -9.47 -6.41
C ILE A 123 -29.77 -11.01 -6.53
N GLY A 124 -29.39 -11.50 -7.71
CA GLY A 124 -29.32 -12.94 -8.04
C GLY A 124 -30.57 -13.51 -8.72
N THR A 125 -31.59 -12.68 -8.98
CA THR A 125 -32.74 -13.02 -9.84
C THR A 125 -32.62 -12.29 -11.18
N ASP A 126 -33.25 -12.79 -12.25
CA ASP A 126 -33.27 -12.18 -13.61
C ASP A 126 -34.07 -10.85 -13.63
N PHE A 127 -33.71 -9.90 -12.77
CA PHE A 127 -34.35 -8.60 -12.67
C PHE A 127 -33.66 -7.58 -13.58
N ASN A 128 -34.47 -6.96 -14.45
CA ASN A 128 -34.09 -6.04 -15.52
C ASN A 128 -33.46 -4.70 -15.09
N ILE A 129 -33.23 -4.46 -13.80
CA ILE A 129 -32.64 -3.20 -13.35
C ILE A 129 -31.13 -3.39 -13.27
N SER A 130 -30.39 -2.62 -14.07
CA SER A 130 -28.93 -2.56 -13.95
C SER A 130 -28.57 -1.97 -12.58
N ILE A 131 -28.17 -2.84 -11.65
CA ILE A 131 -27.75 -2.45 -10.29
C ILE A 131 -26.65 -1.39 -10.38
N ALA A 132 -25.72 -1.54 -11.33
CA ALA A 132 -24.64 -0.59 -11.59
C ALA A 132 -25.15 0.82 -11.99
N SER A 133 -26.24 0.92 -12.74
CA SER A 133 -26.77 2.25 -13.10
C SER A 133 -27.51 2.91 -11.93
N LEU A 134 -28.17 2.11 -11.08
CA LEU A 134 -28.78 2.61 -9.85
C LEU A 134 -27.74 3.10 -8.83
N THR A 135 -26.67 2.33 -8.61
CA THR A 135 -25.58 2.77 -7.70
C THR A 135 -24.92 4.03 -8.23
N GLN A 136 -24.65 4.11 -9.53
CA GLN A 136 -24.08 5.32 -10.15
C GLN A 136 -25.01 6.54 -10.02
N SER A 137 -26.32 6.33 -10.16
CA SER A 137 -27.32 7.39 -9.98
C SER A 137 -27.34 7.89 -8.53
N ALA A 138 -27.32 6.99 -7.56
CA ALA A 138 -27.29 7.33 -6.13
C ALA A 138 -25.97 8.03 -5.74
N GLU A 139 -24.83 7.63 -6.30
CA GLU A 139 -23.55 8.32 -6.11
C GLU A 139 -23.54 9.74 -6.69
N ASN A 140 -24.13 9.93 -7.88
CA ASN A 140 -24.28 11.26 -8.46
C ASN A 140 -25.18 12.15 -7.60
N TYR A 141 -26.23 11.58 -7.01
CA TYR A 141 -27.07 12.29 -6.06
C TYR A 141 -26.31 12.65 -4.77
N ILE A 142 -25.49 11.75 -4.22
CA ILE A 142 -24.59 12.04 -3.09
C ILE A 142 -23.67 13.23 -3.43
N LYS A 143 -23.04 13.24 -4.61
CA LYS A 143 -22.18 14.35 -5.05
C LYS A 143 -22.95 15.68 -5.09
N ASN A 144 -24.20 15.67 -5.57
CA ASN A 144 -25.05 16.86 -5.59
C ASN A 144 -25.36 17.37 -4.16
N LEU A 145 -25.64 16.47 -3.22
CA LEU A 145 -25.87 16.82 -1.81
C LEU A 145 -24.61 17.42 -1.16
N GLN A 146 -23.44 16.85 -1.44
CA GLN A 146 -22.15 17.35 -0.95
C GLN A 146 -21.80 18.73 -1.52
N ASN A 147 -22.00 18.93 -2.83
CA ASN A 147 -21.76 20.23 -3.46
C ASN A 147 -22.68 21.32 -2.88
N PHE A 148 -23.94 20.97 -2.61
CA PHE A 148 -24.88 21.87 -1.95
C PHE A 148 -24.43 22.18 -0.52
N SER A 149 -24.07 21.16 0.29
CA SER A 149 -23.64 21.36 1.68
C SER A 149 -22.40 22.27 1.78
N GLU A 150 -21.40 22.06 0.93
CA GLU A 150 -20.21 22.91 0.87
C GLU A 150 -20.53 24.35 0.49
N THR A 151 -21.36 24.55 -0.55
CA THR A 151 -21.73 25.88 -1.03
C THR A 151 -22.55 26.63 0.02
N PHE A 152 -23.48 25.93 0.68
CA PHE A 152 -24.36 26.47 1.70
C PHE A 152 -23.58 26.94 2.94
N VAL A 153 -22.61 26.15 3.42
CA VAL A 153 -21.74 26.56 4.55
C VAL A 153 -20.85 27.73 4.18
N LYS A 154 -20.29 27.75 2.96
CA LYS A 154 -19.45 28.85 2.46
C LYS A 154 -20.24 30.15 2.29
N LYS A 155 -21.51 30.07 1.89
CA LYS A 155 -22.37 31.25 1.70
C LYS A 155 -22.85 31.86 3.02
N PHE A 156 -23.11 31.04 4.03
CA PHE A 156 -23.71 31.46 5.30
C PHE A 156 -22.79 31.22 6.51
N ILE A 157 -21.55 31.70 6.45
CA ILE A 157 -20.51 31.51 7.48
C ILE A 157 -20.92 32.09 8.84
N LEU A 158 -21.72 33.17 8.86
CA LEU A 158 -22.19 33.83 10.07
C LEU A 158 -23.40 33.13 10.72
N TYR A 159 -23.98 32.11 10.07
CA TYR A 159 -25.19 31.40 10.52
C TYR A 159 -24.92 29.94 10.92
N LYS A 160 -23.74 29.64 11.46
CA LYS A 160 -23.31 28.27 11.84
C LYS A 160 -24.29 27.54 12.76
N ASP A 161 -24.93 28.27 13.66
CA ASP A 161 -25.95 27.76 14.58
C ASP A 161 -27.15 27.13 13.86
N MET A 162 -27.49 27.60 12.66
CA MET A 162 -28.59 27.07 11.84
C MET A 162 -28.08 26.20 10.69
N THR A 163 -26.95 26.55 10.09
CA THR A 163 -26.41 25.83 8.93
C THR A 163 -25.78 24.50 9.33
N VAL A 164 -25.11 24.39 10.47
CA VAL A 164 -24.48 23.14 10.93
C VAL A 164 -25.51 22.05 11.26
N PRO A 165 -26.57 22.31 12.05
CA PRO A 165 -27.62 21.30 12.29
C PRO A 165 -28.35 20.86 11.02
N PHE A 166 -28.53 21.79 10.07
CA PHE A 166 -29.15 21.47 8.79
C PHE A 166 -28.25 20.57 7.93
N VAL A 167 -26.98 20.95 7.75
CA VAL A 167 -26.00 20.19 6.97
C VAL A 167 -25.71 18.83 7.60
N THR A 168 -25.62 18.73 8.93
CA THR A 168 -25.48 17.41 9.60
C THR A 168 -26.65 16.48 9.30
N GLY A 169 -27.87 17.00 9.16
CA GLY A 169 -29.01 16.21 8.66
C GLY A 169 -28.82 15.74 7.21
N ILE A 170 -28.24 16.56 6.33
CA ILE A 170 -27.90 16.17 4.96
C ILE A 170 -26.81 15.09 4.95
N GLU A 171 -25.78 15.24 5.78
CA GLU A 171 -24.69 14.26 5.92
C GLU A 171 -25.21 12.91 6.45
N GLN A 172 -26.18 12.91 7.36
CA GLN A 172 -26.85 11.66 7.79
C GLN A 172 -27.57 10.95 6.64
N VAL A 173 -28.23 11.71 5.75
CA VAL A 173 -28.87 11.14 4.55
C VAL A 173 -27.81 10.59 3.59
N ILE A 174 -26.72 11.33 3.35
CA ILE A 174 -25.59 10.87 2.54
C ILE A 174 -25.03 9.57 3.09
N PHE A 175 -24.80 9.50 4.40
CA PHE A 175 -24.30 8.30 5.08
C PHE A 175 -25.26 7.12 4.90
N GLY A 176 -26.56 7.32 5.09
CA GLY A 176 -27.57 6.28 4.88
C GLY A 176 -27.59 5.73 3.44
N ILE A 177 -27.49 6.61 2.43
CA ILE A 177 -27.43 6.19 1.01
C ILE A 177 -26.14 5.42 0.74
N ARG A 178 -24.99 5.89 1.23
CA ARG A 178 -23.70 5.19 1.10
C ARG A 178 -23.76 3.79 1.72
N MET A 179 -24.35 3.67 2.90
CA MET A 179 -24.53 2.37 3.55
C MET A 179 -25.41 1.43 2.74
N ALA A 180 -26.51 1.93 2.15
CA ALA A 180 -27.36 1.10 1.30
C ALA A 180 -26.64 0.61 0.04
N ILE A 181 -25.86 1.48 -0.63
CA ILE A 181 -25.02 1.11 -1.77
C ILE A 181 -24.00 0.04 -1.36
N HIS A 182 -23.35 0.24 -0.22
CA HIS A 182 -22.35 -0.69 0.30
C HIS A 182 -22.95 -2.09 0.59
N CYS A 183 -24.15 -2.14 1.20
CA CYS A 183 -24.86 -3.41 1.44
C CYS A 183 -25.19 -4.16 0.13
N ILE A 184 -25.57 -3.43 -0.93
CA ILE A 184 -25.80 -4.01 -2.26
C ILE A 184 -24.52 -4.61 -2.81
N GLN A 185 -23.41 -3.87 -2.78
CA GLN A 185 -22.11 -4.32 -3.27
C GLN A 185 -21.59 -5.55 -2.51
N CYS A 186 -21.73 -5.59 -1.18
CA CYS A 186 -21.35 -6.75 -0.37
C CYS A 186 -22.18 -7.98 -0.72
N ARG A 187 -23.50 -7.81 -0.93
CA ARG A 187 -24.39 -8.90 -1.32
C ARG A 187 -24.11 -9.41 -2.72
N GLU A 188 -23.80 -8.53 -3.68
CA GLU A 188 -23.39 -8.91 -5.03
C GLU A 188 -22.13 -9.79 -5.01
N LEU A 189 -21.09 -9.37 -4.29
CA LEU A 189 -19.89 -10.17 -4.10
C LEU A 189 -20.19 -11.51 -3.44
N SER A 190 -21.03 -11.53 -2.41
CA SER A 190 -21.39 -12.76 -1.70
C SER A 190 -22.13 -13.76 -2.59
N ILE A 191 -22.93 -13.31 -3.56
CA ILE A 191 -23.67 -14.20 -4.49
C ILE A 191 -22.75 -14.78 -5.56
N GLN A 192 -21.80 -13.97 -6.03
CA GLN A 192 -20.82 -14.39 -7.04
C GLN A 192 -19.71 -15.28 -6.46
N PHE A 193 -19.52 -15.26 -5.14
CA PHE A 193 -18.50 -16.05 -4.47
C PHE A 193 -18.73 -17.56 -4.68
N PRO A 194 -17.71 -18.35 -5.09
CA PRO A 194 -17.90 -19.76 -5.45
C PRO A 194 -18.33 -20.68 -4.29
N ILE A 195 -17.98 -20.34 -3.05
CA ILE A 195 -18.27 -21.15 -1.86
C ILE A 195 -19.57 -20.64 -1.24
N LYS A 196 -20.56 -21.52 -1.13
CA LYS A 196 -21.84 -21.19 -0.47
C LYS A 196 -21.70 -21.32 1.06
N ASP A 197 -22.49 -20.52 1.77
CA ASP A 197 -22.63 -20.53 3.23
C ASP A 197 -21.42 -20.06 4.06
N VAL A 198 -20.33 -19.61 3.41
CA VAL A 198 -19.14 -19.05 4.08
C VAL A 198 -18.91 -17.62 3.57
N SER A 199 -18.73 -16.66 4.47
CA SER A 199 -18.41 -15.29 4.07
C SER A 199 -16.99 -15.20 3.53
N ILE A 200 -16.71 -14.22 2.65
CA ILE A 200 -15.36 -13.99 2.13
C ILE A 200 -14.37 -13.73 3.29
N SER A 201 -14.80 -12.96 4.29
CA SER A 201 -14.03 -12.69 5.50
C SER A 201 -13.67 -13.97 6.26
N GLU A 202 -14.66 -14.83 6.52
CA GLU A 202 -14.46 -16.11 7.23
C GLU A 202 -13.55 -17.06 6.43
N PHE A 203 -13.70 -17.09 5.11
CA PHE A 203 -12.83 -17.85 4.22
C PHE A 203 -11.37 -17.39 4.32
N LEU A 204 -11.10 -16.09 4.26
CA LEU A 204 -9.74 -15.55 4.31
C LEU A 204 -9.08 -15.78 5.67
N VAL A 205 -9.81 -15.57 6.77
CA VAL A 205 -9.33 -15.75 8.15
C VAL A 205 -8.78 -17.16 8.40
N GLN A 206 -9.33 -18.19 7.76
CA GLN A 206 -8.85 -19.57 7.89
C GLN A 206 -7.39 -19.75 7.41
N PHE A 207 -6.86 -18.85 6.58
CA PHE A 207 -5.51 -18.94 6.01
C PHE A 207 -4.51 -17.97 6.66
N ILE A 208 -4.98 -16.90 7.31
CA ILE A 208 -4.15 -15.85 7.94
C ILE A 208 -4.17 -15.85 9.47
N SER A 209 -4.97 -16.72 10.10
CA SER A 209 -4.93 -16.91 11.54
C SER A 209 -3.58 -17.51 11.96
N TYR A 210 -2.86 -16.80 12.83
CA TYR A 210 -1.60 -17.28 13.38
C TYR A 210 -1.87 -18.38 14.41
N SER A 211 -1.07 -19.44 14.40
CA SER A 211 -1.28 -20.67 15.20
C SER A 211 -1.13 -20.51 16.73
N SER A 212 -1.04 -19.29 17.26
CA SER A 212 -1.02 -19.02 18.70
C SER A 212 -2.37 -19.27 19.40
N SER A 213 -3.46 -19.44 18.64
CA SER A 213 -4.82 -19.66 19.15
C SER A 213 -5.32 -21.11 18.96
N ASN A 214 -4.55 -22.13 19.36
CA ASN A 214 -5.02 -23.52 19.59
C ASN A 214 -5.92 -24.22 18.51
N SER A 215 -6.00 -23.75 17.26
CA SER A 215 -7.04 -24.23 16.32
C SER A 215 -6.64 -24.45 14.86
N SER A 216 -5.53 -23.87 14.37
CA SER A 216 -5.04 -24.14 13.01
C SER A 216 -3.95 -25.21 13.02
N ASP A 217 -4.37 -26.46 12.83
CA ASP A 217 -3.49 -27.56 12.41
C ASP A 217 -2.84 -27.18 11.06
N PRO A 218 -1.51 -27.05 10.95
CA PRO A 218 -0.83 -26.71 9.69
C PRO A 218 -1.22 -27.65 8.55
N LEU A 219 -1.49 -28.92 8.86
CA LEU A 219 -1.95 -29.90 7.88
C LEU A 219 -3.37 -29.59 7.37
N ARG A 220 -4.23 -29.04 8.23
CA ARG A 220 -5.57 -28.58 7.82
C ARG A 220 -5.46 -27.43 6.84
N VAL A 221 -4.62 -26.43 7.12
CA VAL A 221 -4.37 -25.31 6.21
C VAL A 221 -3.88 -25.81 4.85
N ALA A 222 -2.91 -26.72 4.84
CA ALA A 222 -2.44 -27.34 3.60
C ALA A 222 -3.56 -28.07 2.85
N SER A 223 -4.38 -28.87 3.54
CA SER A 223 -5.49 -29.59 2.91
C SER A 223 -6.55 -28.66 2.33
N LEU A 224 -6.83 -27.53 2.98
CA LEU A 224 -7.77 -26.52 2.48
C LEU A 224 -7.21 -25.79 1.26
N LEU A 225 -5.92 -25.44 1.24
CA LEU A 225 -5.29 -24.80 0.09
C LEU A 225 -5.21 -25.71 -1.14
N LEU A 226 -5.19 -27.02 -0.92
CA LEU A 226 -5.16 -28.03 -1.97
C LEU A 226 -6.56 -28.48 -2.42
N ASP A 227 -7.62 -27.93 -1.85
CA ASP A 227 -8.98 -28.20 -2.30
C ASP A 227 -9.32 -27.41 -3.58
N HIS A 228 -9.91 -28.08 -4.55
CA HIS A 228 -10.27 -27.46 -5.84
C HIS A 228 -11.28 -26.32 -5.70
N GLY A 229 -12.22 -26.42 -4.76
CA GLY A 229 -13.21 -25.38 -4.49
C GLY A 229 -12.56 -24.11 -3.96
N ASN A 230 -11.64 -24.27 -3.01
CA ASN A 230 -10.89 -23.15 -2.42
C ASN A 230 -9.94 -22.50 -3.43
N ILE A 231 -9.27 -23.28 -4.29
CA ILE A 231 -8.45 -22.72 -5.38
C ILE A 231 -9.30 -21.88 -6.35
N ASN A 232 -10.51 -22.35 -6.69
CA ASN A 232 -11.42 -21.59 -7.54
C ASN A 232 -11.93 -20.32 -6.85
N ALA A 233 -12.17 -20.36 -5.53
CA ALA A 233 -12.49 -19.19 -4.73
C ALA A 233 -11.35 -18.16 -4.75
N PHE A 234 -10.09 -18.58 -4.57
CA PHE A 234 -8.94 -17.69 -4.70
C PHE A 234 -8.79 -17.12 -6.12
N LYS A 235 -9.01 -17.93 -7.17
CA LYS A 235 -9.01 -17.44 -8.56
C LYS A 235 -10.05 -16.35 -8.79
N TYR A 236 -11.26 -16.54 -8.27
CA TYR A 236 -12.32 -15.52 -8.32
C TYR A 236 -11.88 -14.24 -7.59
N LEU A 237 -11.44 -14.34 -6.33
CA LEU A 237 -11.04 -13.17 -5.54
C LEU A 237 -9.85 -12.42 -6.16
N LEU A 238 -8.88 -13.15 -6.73
CA LEU A 238 -7.75 -12.54 -7.43
C LEU A 238 -8.19 -11.91 -8.76
N SER A 239 -9.22 -12.42 -9.44
CA SER A 239 -9.76 -11.79 -10.64
C SER A 239 -10.47 -10.45 -10.39
N LEU A 240 -10.88 -10.19 -9.13
CA LEU A 240 -11.42 -8.90 -8.72
C LEU A 240 -10.33 -7.84 -8.53
N SER A 241 -9.07 -8.24 -8.41
CA SER A 241 -7.94 -7.31 -8.42
C SER A 241 -7.63 -6.91 -9.85
N ASP A 242 -7.31 -5.63 -10.09
CA ASP A 242 -6.82 -5.11 -11.38
C ASP A 242 -5.43 -5.67 -11.76
N SER A 243 -4.99 -6.76 -11.13
CA SER A 243 -3.71 -7.39 -11.40
C SER A 243 -3.73 -8.12 -12.73
N SER A 244 -2.57 -8.15 -13.39
CA SER A 244 -2.40 -8.93 -14.61
C SER A 244 -2.68 -10.41 -14.34
N VAL A 245 -3.17 -11.15 -15.35
CA VAL A 245 -3.36 -12.60 -15.26
C VAL A 245 -2.06 -13.34 -14.83
N VAL A 246 -0.91 -12.77 -15.15
CA VAL A 246 0.41 -13.27 -14.73
C VAL A 246 0.58 -13.17 -13.20
N ASN A 247 0.15 -12.05 -12.60
CA ASN A 247 0.26 -11.83 -11.17
C ASN A 247 -0.72 -12.71 -10.37
N SER A 248 -1.95 -12.91 -10.85
CA SER A 248 -2.90 -13.80 -10.19
C SER A 248 -2.39 -15.24 -10.15
N GLU A 249 -1.82 -15.76 -11.25
CA GLU A 249 -1.18 -17.08 -11.28
C GLU A 249 0.06 -17.14 -10.38
N ARG A 250 0.85 -16.07 -10.27
CA ARG A 250 1.96 -15.99 -9.28
C ARG A 250 1.47 -16.07 -7.84
N PHE A 251 0.35 -15.42 -7.51
CA PHE A 251 -0.25 -15.52 -6.17
C PHE A 251 -0.74 -16.93 -5.87
N LEU A 252 -1.33 -17.63 -6.85
CA LEU A 252 -1.71 -19.05 -6.70
C LEU A 252 -0.49 -19.94 -6.48
N TYR A 253 0.60 -19.71 -7.20
CA TYR A 253 1.86 -20.40 -6.96
C TYR A 253 2.36 -20.22 -5.52
N LYS A 254 2.30 -18.99 -4.97
CA LYS A 254 2.67 -18.70 -3.58
C LYS A 254 1.79 -19.46 -2.57
N LEU A 255 0.47 -19.54 -2.81
CA LEU A 255 -0.44 -20.32 -1.97
C LEU A 255 -0.08 -21.81 -1.99
N LEU A 256 0.13 -22.40 -3.18
CA LEU A 256 0.51 -23.81 -3.31
C LEU A 256 1.88 -24.10 -2.69
N LYS A 257 2.86 -23.21 -2.88
CA LYS A 257 4.16 -23.27 -2.22
C LYS A 257 4.00 -23.27 -0.70
N SER A 258 3.14 -22.40 -0.17
CA SER A 258 2.87 -22.36 1.28
C SER A 258 2.27 -23.68 1.78
N ALA A 259 1.37 -24.32 1.02
CA ALA A 259 0.77 -25.61 1.39
C ALA A 259 1.83 -26.72 1.47
N ILE A 260 2.75 -26.77 0.51
CA ILE A 260 3.86 -27.73 0.51
C ILE A 260 4.81 -27.48 1.69
N LEU A 261 5.11 -26.22 2.01
CA LEU A 261 5.93 -25.87 3.17
C LEU A 261 5.27 -26.33 4.49
N GLU A 262 3.96 -26.18 4.64
CA GLU A 262 3.25 -26.69 5.83
C GLU A 262 3.32 -28.22 5.94
N ILE A 263 3.20 -28.94 4.81
CA ILE A 263 3.36 -30.40 4.77
C ILE A 263 4.78 -30.80 5.20
N ILE A 264 5.80 -30.08 4.71
CA ILE A 264 7.20 -30.30 5.10
C ILE A 264 7.41 -30.01 6.59
N ASN A 265 6.83 -28.93 7.11
CA ASN A 265 6.94 -28.57 8.53
C ASN A 265 6.31 -29.64 9.43
N GLU A 266 5.15 -30.18 9.06
CA GLU A 266 4.54 -31.31 9.78
C GLU A 266 5.39 -32.57 9.72
N ALA A 267 6.02 -32.85 8.57
CA ALA A 267 6.96 -33.95 8.44
C ALA A 267 8.22 -33.75 9.30
N LYS A 268 8.66 -32.51 9.54
CA LYS A 268 9.78 -32.18 10.44
C LYS A 268 9.40 -32.32 11.92
N LEU A 269 8.23 -31.86 12.30
CA LEU A 269 7.77 -31.83 13.70
C LEU A 269 7.56 -33.24 14.26
N ARG A 270 7.14 -34.19 13.42
CA ARG A 270 6.87 -35.57 13.83
C ARG A 270 8.02 -36.49 13.41
N SER A 271 8.95 -36.74 14.33
CA SER A 271 10.07 -37.67 14.13
C SER A 271 9.64 -39.14 13.98
N ASP A 272 8.44 -39.50 14.42
CA ASP A 272 7.90 -40.88 14.39
C ASP A 272 6.99 -41.13 13.16
N LEU A 273 7.57 -41.07 11.96
CA LEU A 273 6.88 -41.43 10.70
C LEU A 273 6.64 -42.95 10.53
N LYS A 274 6.79 -43.75 11.60
CA LYS A 274 6.66 -45.23 11.59
C LYS A 274 5.22 -45.71 11.39
N ARG A 275 4.21 -44.84 11.52
CA ARG A 275 2.81 -45.17 11.25
C ARG A 275 2.50 -44.93 9.77
N ASN A 276 2.45 -46.02 8.98
CA ASN A 276 2.24 -45.99 7.52
C ASN A 276 1.11 -45.03 7.10
N HIS A 277 -0.06 -45.06 7.75
CA HIS A 277 -1.20 -44.24 7.35
C HIS A 277 -0.99 -42.72 7.38
N PHE A 278 -0.19 -42.19 8.30
CA PHE A 278 0.07 -40.74 8.37
C PHE A 278 1.06 -40.31 7.28
N LYS A 279 2.09 -41.13 7.07
CA LYS A 279 3.03 -40.95 5.96
C LYS A 279 2.31 -40.99 4.61
N ASP A 280 1.38 -41.93 4.44
CA ASP A 280 0.55 -42.05 3.22
C ASP A 280 -0.31 -40.80 3.01
N ARG A 281 -0.90 -40.23 4.09
CA ARG A 281 -1.67 -38.99 4.02
C ARG A 281 -0.81 -37.78 3.63
N LEU A 282 0.38 -37.63 4.23
CA LEU A 282 1.32 -36.56 3.86
C LEU A 282 1.78 -36.70 2.41
N LEU A 283 2.08 -37.91 1.98
CA LEU A 283 2.49 -38.20 0.60
C LEU A 283 1.36 -37.90 -0.38
N ALA A 284 0.13 -38.30 -0.08
CA ALA A 284 -1.04 -37.97 -0.91
C ALA A 284 -1.20 -36.46 -1.08
N LEU A 285 -1.16 -35.69 0.03
CA LEU A 285 -1.28 -34.23 -0.02
C LEU A 285 -0.10 -33.59 -0.77
N LEU A 286 1.13 -34.08 -0.58
CA LEU A 286 2.30 -33.61 -1.29
C LEU A 286 2.16 -33.83 -2.80
N LEU A 287 1.75 -35.02 -3.22
CA LEU A 287 1.52 -35.34 -4.64
C LEU A 287 0.40 -34.47 -5.23
N THR A 288 -0.70 -34.26 -4.49
CA THR A 288 -1.75 -33.32 -4.89
C THR A 288 -1.18 -31.92 -5.10
N GLY A 289 -0.43 -31.35 -4.15
CA GLY A 289 0.20 -30.03 -4.31
C GLY A 289 1.17 -29.93 -5.48
N LEU A 290 2.02 -30.95 -5.67
CA LEU A 290 2.96 -30.99 -6.80
C LEU A 290 2.25 -31.14 -8.14
N SER A 291 1.16 -31.93 -8.21
CA SER A 291 0.35 -32.04 -9.43
C SER A 291 -0.34 -30.73 -9.80
N PHE A 292 -0.80 -29.92 -8.82
CA PHE A 292 -1.32 -28.58 -9.10
C PHE A 292 -0.24 -27.68 -9.70
N LEU A 293 0.95 -27.65 -9.09
CA LEU A 293 2.08 -26.88 -9.60
C LEU A 293 2.51 -27.34 -11.00
N TRP A 294 2.51 -28.65 -11.24
CA TRP A 294 2.79 -29.22 -12.55
C TRP A 294 1.74 -28.82 -13.59
N ASN A 295 0.45 -28.85 -13.24
CA ASN A 295 -0.64 -28.42 -14.12
C ASN A 295 -0.53 -26.93 -14.49
N MET A 296 -0.12 -26.08 -13.53
CA MET A 296 0.15 -24.67 -13.78
C MET A 296 1.29 -24.50 -14.79
N TRP A 297 2.42 -25.18 -14.57
CA TRP A 297 3.56 -25.16 -15.49
C TRP A 297 3.17 -25.67 -16.89
N LYS A 298 2.46 -26.79 -16.98
CA LYS A 298 1.98 -27.36 -18.24
C LYS A 298 1.08 -26.38 -19.00
N THR A 299 0.16 -25.72 -18.30
CA THR A 299 -0.73 -24.72 -18.91
C THR A 299 0.08 -23.55 -19.50
N GLN A 300 1.15 -23.12 -18.81
CA GLN A 300 2.07 -22.11 -19.35
C GLN A 300 2.80 -22.60 -20.60
N GLU A 301 3.32 -23.83 -20.55
CA GLU A 301 4.08 -24.41 -21.65
C GLU A 301 3.20 -24.62 -22.89
N ASP A 302 1.96 -25.05 -22.71
CA ASP A 302 0.98 -25.22 -23.78
C ASP A 302 0.61 -23.86 -24.41
N LYS A 303 0.37 -22.82 -23.59
CA LYS A 303 0.18 -21.45 -24.08
C LYS A 303 1.40 -20.96 -24.88
N ALA A 304 2.62 -21.24 -24.40
CA ALA A 304 3.84 -20.88 -25.10
C ALA A 304 4.00 -21.64 -26.43
N LYS A 305 3.64 -22.93 -26.47
CA LYS A 305 3.63 -23.75 -27.70
C LYS A 305 2.60 -23.23 -28.70
N ILE A 306 1.41 -22.86 -28.25
CA ILE A 306 0.37 -22.26 -29.11
C ILE A 306 0.88 -20.94 -29.69
N LYS A 307 1.40 -20.04 -28.84
CA LYS A 307 1.95 -18.76 -29.27
C LYS A 307 3.09 -18.93 -30.29
N LYS A 308 4.00 -19.88 -30.07
CA LYS A 308 5.07 -20.21 -31.03
C LYS A 308 4.51 -20.70 -32.37
N LYS A 309 3.48 -21.55 -32.35
CA LYS A 309 2.82 -22.02 -33.59
C LYS A 309 2.10 -20.88 -34.32
N GLU A 310 1.47 -19.96 -33.59
CA GLU A 310 0.85 -18.76 -34.16
C GLU A 310 1.89 -17.84 -34.79
N GLU A 311 3.00 -17.59 -34.09
CA GLU A 311 4.15 -16.84 -34.61
C GLU A 311 4.71 -17.53 -35.87
N GLU A 312 4.99 -18.82 -35.81
CA GLU A 312 5.46 -19.60 -36.97
C GLU A 312 4.47 -19.54 -38.15
N ALA A 313 3.16 -19.63 -37.91
CA ALA A 313 2.14 -19.49 -38.94
C ALA A 313 2.08 -18.08 -39.54
N LEU A 314 2.29 -17.04 -38.73
CA LEU A 314 2.44 -15.65 -39.18
C LEU A 314 3.72 -15.47 -40.02
N TYR A 315 4.81 -16.14 -39.64
CA TYR A 315 6.10 -16.08 -40.34
C TYR A 315 6.17 -16.94 -41.60
N VAL A 316 5.33 -17.97 -41.78
CA VAL A 316 5.22 -18.71 -43.07
C VAL A 316 4.83 -17.77 -44.23
N HIS A 317 4.20 -16.63 -43.95
CA HIS A 317 3.89 -15.59 -44.94
C HIS A 317 5.02 -14.57 -45.22
N LYS A 318 6.17 -14.66 -44.54
CA LYS A 318 7.36 -13.82 -44.80
C LYS A 318 8.59 -14.70 -45.05
N THR A 319 9.32 -14.42 -46.12
CA THR A 319 10.54 -15.15 -46.49
C THR A 319 11.55 -15.17 -45.32
N ARG A 320 11.96 -16.39 -44.92
CA ARG A 320 12.97 -16.65 -43.88
C ARG A 320 14.29 -15.94 -44.21
N HIS A 321 14.66 -14.94 -43.42
CA HIS A 321 16.07 -14.70 -43.11
C HIS A 321 16.38 -15.54 -41.87
N HIS A 322 17.04 -16.69 -42.03
CA HIS A 322 17.68 -17.34 -40.89
C HIS A 322 18.77 -16.41 -40.38
N GLU A 323 18.61 -15.90 -39.17
CA GLU A 323 19.75 -15.41 -38.39
C GLU A 323 20.78 -16.53 -38.36
N ARG A 324 22.03 -16.22 -38.75
CA ARG A 324 23.13 -17.18 -38.73
C ARG A 324 23.23 -17.77 -37.32
N GLU A 325 23.39 -19.09 -37.23
CA GLU A 325 23.82 -19.72 -35.99
C GLU A 325 25.11 -19.02 -35.53
N LEU A 326 25.09 -18.51 -34.29
CA LEU A 326 26.21 -17.78 -33.71
C LEU A 326 27.46 -18.66 -33.77
N THR A 327 28.57 -18.09 -34.21
CA THR A 327 29.85 -18.80 -34.19
C THR A 327 30.27 -19.14 -32.75
N GLU A 328 31.05 -20.20 -32.56
CA GLU A 328 31.51 -20.63 -31.23
C GLU A 328 32.20 -19.49 -30.45
N GLU A 329 32.95 -18.63 -31.15
CA GLU A 329 33.57 -17.43 -30.59
C GLU A 329 32.55 -16.41 -30.09
N GLU A 330 31.47 -16.17 -30.84
CA GLU A 330 30.39 -15.27 -30.43
C GLU A 330 29.61 -15.83 -29.22
N VAL A 331 29.47 -17.15 -29.14
CA VAL A 331 28.88 -17.83 -27.97
C VAL A 331 29.77 -17.69 -26.75
N MET A 332 31.09 -17.87 -26.90
CA MET A 332 32.05 -17.66 -25.80
C MET A 332 32.05 -16.20 -25.33
N ASP A 333 32.07 -15.25 -26.26
CA ASP A 333 31.98 -13.83 -25.97
C ASP A 333 30.70 -13.46 -25.20
N LYS A 334 29.56 -14.06 -25.59
CA LYS A 334 28.28 -13.90 -24.90
C LYS A 334 28.30 -14.53 -23.50
N ASN A 335 28.94 -15.68 -23.34
CA ASN A 335 29.08 -16.34 -22.04
C ASN A 335 29.96 -15.55 -21.08
N VAL A 336 31.08 -14.98 -21.56
CA VAL A 336 31.95 -14.09 -20.77
C VAL A 336 31.17 -12.85 -20.33
N LEU A 337 30.40 -12.24 -21.23
CA LEU A 337 29.60 -11.07 -20.92
C LEU A 337 28.47 -11.37 -19.90
N ASN A 338 27.90 -12.56 -19.94
CA ASN A 338 26.92 -13.01 -18.95
C ASN A 338 27.55 -13.33 -17.59
N MET A 339 28.83 -13.69 -17.53
CA MET A 339 29.52 -13.93 -16.25
C MET A 339 29.98 -12.62 -15.61
N PHE A 340 30.33 -11.62 -16.42
CA PHE A 340 30.85 -10.33 -15.97
C PHE A 340 30.05 -9.17 -16.61
N PRO A 341 28.84 -8.86 -16.10
CA PRO A 341 28.05 -7.75 -16.60
C PRO A 341 28.71 -6.40 -16.26
N SER A 342 28.87 -5.53 -17.25
CA SER A 342 29.54 -4.24 -17.05
C SER A 342 28.64 -3.12 -16.53
N TYR A 343 27.30 -3.30 -16.41
CA TYR A 343 26.25 -2.31 -16.05
C TYR A 343 26.37 -0.86 -16.59
N GLU A 344 27.34 -0.57 -17.46
CA GLU A 344 27.65 0.74 -18.03
C GLU A 344 26.45 1.36 -18.77
N LYS A 345 25.55 0.52 -19.30
CA LYS A 345 24.31 0.95 -19.95
C LYS A 345 23.43 1.81 -19.05
N ASP A 346 23.41 1.52 -17.74
CA ASP A 346 22.59 2.26 -16.76
C ASP A 346 23.12 3.69 -16.51
N PHE A 347 24.33 3.98 -16.98
CA PHE A 347 25.07 5.24 -16.86
C PHE A 347 25.49 5.82 -18.22
N ALA A 348 24.89 5.37 -19.32
CA ALA A 348 25.27 5.78 -20.68
C ALA A 348 25.23 7.31 -20.91
N GLU A 349 24.46 8.04 -20.10
CA GLU A 349 24.39 9.52 -20.12
C GLU A 349 25.66 10.21 -19.61
N PHE A 350 26.46 9.53 -18.79
CA PHE A 350 27.63 10.07 -18.09
C PHE A 350 28.95 9.57 -18.68
N ILE A 351 28.92 8.48 -19.46
CA ILE A 351 30.11 7.90 -20.08
C ILE A 351 30.38 8.63 -21.40
N LYS A 352 31.56 9.25 -21.54
CA LYS A 352 31.99 9.87 -22.81
C LYS A 352 32.09 8.78 -23.89
N PRO A 353 31.56 9.02 -25.12
CA PRO A 353 31.64 8.02 -26.18
C PRO A 353 33.09 7.77 -26.57
N ASP A 354 33.54 6.51 -26.45
CA ASP A 354 34.84 6.06 -26.93
C ASP A 354 34.93 6.31 -28.47
N PRO A 355 36.02 6.93 -28.98
CA PRO A 355 36.20 7.19 -30.42
C PRO A 355 36.47 5.92 -31.25
N LYS A 356 36.66 4.77 -30.59
CA LYS A 356 36.66 3.46 -31.24
C LYS A 356 35.31 2.81 -30.94
N PRO A 357 34.53 2.38 -31.95
CA PRO A 357 33.40 1.53 -31.68
C PRO A 357 33.94 0.20 -31.16
N LYS A 358 34.09 0.05 -29.85
CA LYS A 358 33.86 -1.26 -29.24
C LYS A 358 32.47 -1.61 -29.73
N LYS A 359 32.34 -2.66 -30.54
CA LYS A 359 31.03 -3.18 -30.97
C LYS A 359 30.16 -3.08 -29.74
N THR A 360 29.16 -2.19 -29.76
CA THR A 360 28.11 -2.20 -28.76
C THR A 360 27.42 -3.53 -29.02
N ARG A 361 27.94 -4.56 -28.35
CA ARG A 361 27.45 -5.93 -28.38
C ARG A 361 26.03 -5.78 -27.89
N LYS A 362 25.09 -5.80 -28.83
CA LYS A 362 23.66 -5.82 -28.54
C LYS A 362 23.46 -7.04 -27.65
N LEU A 363 23.36 -6.79 -26.34
CA LEU A 363 22.66 -7.70 -25.48
C LEU A 363 21.22 -7.52 -25.92
N ASP A 364 20.75 -8.41 -26.78
CA ASP A 364 19.32 -8.56 -27.02
C ASP A 364 18.63 -8.61 -25.65
N SER A 365 17.51 -7.92 -25.57
CA SER A 365 16.65 -7.81 -24.40
C SER A 365 16.10 -9.18 -23.99
N VAL A 366 16.93 -10.02 -23.36
CA VAL A 366 16.45 -11.20 -22.65
C VAL A 366 15.59 -10.79 -21.45
N ALA A 367 15.80 -9.58 -20.92
CA ALA A 367 15.04 -9.02 -19.80
C ALA A 367 13.54 -8.78 -20.13
N GLU A 368 13.18 -8.45 -21.37
CA GLU A 368 11.76 -8.17 -21.72
C GLU A 368 10.91 -9.43 -21.90
N SER A 369 11.54 -10.61 -22.03
CA SER A 369 10.82 -11.88 -22.19
C SER A 369 10.49 -12.59 -20.88
N ALA A 370 11.20 -12.27 -19.80
CA ALA A 370 11.01 -12.88 -18.49
C ALA A 370 9.71 -12.39 -17.81
N ASP A 371 9.34 -11.14 -18.02
CA ASP A 371 8.20 -10.47 -17.37
C ASP A 371 6.83 -10.97 -17.81
N LEU A 372 6.74 -11.71 -18.92
CA LEU A 372 5.49 -12.30 -19.39
C LEU A 372 5.24 -13.72 -18.86
N SER A 373 6.22 -14.34 -18.19
CA SER A 373 6.10 -15.70 -17.65
C SER A 373 5.74 -15.66 -16.16
N PHE A 374 4.65 -16.35 -15.79
CA PHE A 374 4.25 -16.41 -14.37
C PHE A 374 5.09 -17.43 -13.59
N PHE A 375 5.46 -18.55 -14.23
CA PHE A 375 6.33 -19.59 -13.67
C PHE A 375 7.75 -19.41 -14.23
N THR A 376 8.67 -18.94 -13.39
CA THR A 376 10.07 -18.68 -13.78
C THR A 376 10.92 -19.94 -13.67
N HIS A 377 12.13 -19.91 -14.22
CA HIS A 377 13.09 -20.99 -13.98
C HIS A 377 13.53 -21.09 -12.50
N ASP A 378 13.47 -19.98 -11.75
CA ASP A 378 13.77 -19.98 -10.31
C ASP A 378 12.69 -20.76 -9.56
N ASP A 379 11.44 -20.56 -9.94
CA ASP A 379 10.30 -21.31 -9.41
C ASP A 379 10.41 -22.80 -9.73
N MET A 380 10.85 -23.16 -10.94
CA MET A 380 11.10 -24.56 -11.32
C MET A 380 12.11 -25.24 -10.38
N PHE A 381 13.23 -24.55 -10.10
CA PHE A 381 14.24 -25.06 -9.20
C PHE A 381 13.74 -25.18 -7.77
N GLU A 382 12.99 -24.19 -7.29
CA GLU A 382 12.38 -24.19 -5.96
C GLU A 382 11.37 -25.35 -5.80
N VAL A 383 10.52 -25.63 -6.79
CA VAL A 383 9.58 -26.78 -6.73
C VAL A 383 10.34 -28.10 -6.65
N TRP A 384 11.37 -28.29 -7.47
CA TRP A 384 12.22 -29.49 -7.38
C TRP A 384 12.86 -29.60 -6.00
N LYS A 385 13.39 -28.51 -5.46
CA LYS A 385 14.02 -28.47 -4.13
C LYS A 385 13.02 -28.81 -3.02
N LEU A 386 11.80 -28.29 -3.08
CA LEU A 386 10.75 -28.63 -2.12
C LEU A 386 10.36 -30.11 -2.17
N HIS A 387 10.20 -30.65 -3.38
CA HIS A 387 9.96 -32.09 -3.56
C HIS A 387 11.11 -32.93 -2.98
N ALA A 388 12.35 -32.55 -3.30
CA ALA A 388 13.56 -33.18 -2.79
C ALA A 388 13.63 -33.18 -1.24
N ILE A 389 13.37 -32.03 -0.62
CA ILE A 389 13.34 -31.89 0.86
C ILE A 389 12.23 -32.77 1.44
N ALA A 390 11.01 -32.69 0.89
CA ALA A 390 9.88 -33.47 1.37
C ALA A 390 10.16 -34.99 1.28
N MET A 391 10.66 -35.46 0.14
CA MET A 391 11.00 -36.87 -0.08
C MET A 391 12.14 -37.32 0.82
N GLY A 392 13.18 -36.50 1.01
CA GLY A 392 14.28 -36.83 1.92
C GLY A 392 13.83 -36.97 3.39
N ARG A 393 12.74 -36.30 3.79
CA ARG A 393 12.15 -36.45 5.13
C ARG A 393 11.20 -37.64 5.23
N LEU A 394 10.39 -37.88 4.21
CA LEU A 394 9.49 -39.03 4.17
C LEU A 394 10.26 -40.35 4.00
N PHE A 395 11.42 -40.32 3.33
CA PHE A 395 12.28 -41.47 3.03
C PHE A 395 13.76 -41.19 3.39
N PRO A 396 14.11 -41.15 4.70
CA PRO A 396 15.47 -40.79 5.14
C PRO A 396 16.57 -41.71 4.65
N SER A 397 16.28 -43.00 4.45
CA SER A 397 17.25 -44.00 3.97
C SER A 397 17.78 -43.71 2.56
N GLU A 398 16.96 -43.10 1.70
CA GLU A 398 17.38 -42.71 0.35
C GLU A 398 18.18 -41.41 0.36
N TYR A 399 17.86 -40.51 1.30
CA TYR A 399 18.56 -39.24 1.50
C TYR A 399 20.00 -39.42 2.00
N GLU A 400 20.24 -40.37 2.92
CA GLU A 400 21.59 -40.67 3.42
C GLU A 400 22.54 -41.14 2.32
N ASN A 401 22.01 -41.73 1.24
CA ASN A 401 22.79 -42.19 0.09
C ASN A 401 23.00 -41.12 -1.00
N ALA A 402 22.41 -39.93 -0.86
CA ALA A 402 22.55 -38.85 -1.83
C ALA A 402 23.95 -38.22 -1.83
N HIS A 403 24.35 -37.67 -2.97
CA HIS A 403 25.61 -36.93 -3.14
C HIS A 403 25.70 -35.72 -2.19
N GLU A 404 26.90 -35.35 -1.74
CA GLU A 404 27.10 -34.27 -0.76
C GLU A 404 26.58 -32.91 -1.24
N ASP A 405 26.76 -32.58 -2.52
CA ASP A 405 26.22 -31.34 -3.10
C ASP A 405 24.69 -31.30 -3.07
N ILE A 406 24.04 -32.43 -3.30
CA ILE A 406 22.58 -32.54 -3.22
C ILE A 406 22.13 -32.36 -1.78
N LYS A 407 22.83 -32.98 -0.82
CA LYS A 407 22.58 -32.76 0.62
C LYS A 407 22.79 -31.32 1.03
N PHE A 408 23.76 -30.62 0.44
CA PHE A 408 24.01 -29.20 0.68
C PHE A 408 22.92 -28.30 0.08
N ILE A 409 22.44 -28.59 -1.13
CA ILE A 409 21.33 -27.86 -1.75
C ILE A 409 20.02 -28.09 -1.01
N MET A 410 19.80 -29.33 -0.54
CA MET A 410 18.70 -29.73 0.33
C MET A 410 18.97 -29.38 1.81
N LYS A 411 20.05 -28.67 2.13
CA LYS A 411 20.38 -28.32 3.52
C LYS A 411 19.30 -27.38 4.03
N ASP A 412 18.42 -27.97 4.80
CA ASP A 412 17.28 -27.33 5.39
C ASP A 412 17.44 -27.32 6.90
N ASN A 413 16.92 -26.27 7.54
CA ASN A 413 16.93 -26.19 9.00
C ASN A 413 16.17 -27.40 9.56
N LYS A 414 16.71 -27.97 10.65
CA LYS A 414 16.04 -29.07 11.35
C LYS A 414 14.71 -28.60 11.92
N ASP A 415 14.65 -27.35 12.34
CA ASP A 415 13.44 -26.73 12.88
C ASP A 415 12.45 -26.39 11.75
N PRO A 416 11.14 -26.57 12.01
CA PRO A 416 10.09 -26.16 11.07
C PRO A 416 10.05 -24.63 10.96
N ASP A 417 9.84 -24.14 9.74
CA ASP A 417 9.69 -22.72 9.45
C ASP A 417 8.25 -22.41 9.05
N TYR A 418 7.45 -22.03 10.04
CA TYR A 418 6.07 -21.60 9.85
C TYR A 418 5.97 -20.12 9.43
N THR A 419 7.07 -19.37 9.49
CA THR A 419 7.04 -17.93 9.19
C THR A 419 6.97 -17.71 7.69
N THR A 420 7.80 -18.41 6.91
CA THR A 420 7.79 -18.26 5.44
C THR A 420 6.48 -18.70 4.81
N SER A 421 5.93 -19.84 5.22
CA SER A 421 4.63 -20.32 4.73
C SER A 421 3.51 -19.31 5.04
N TYR A 422 3.50 -18.76 6.25
CA TYR A 422 2.53 -17.75 6.67
C TYR A 422 2.64 -16.45 5.88
N LEU A 423 3.85 -15.92 5.71
CA LEU A 423 4.08 -14.67 4.98
C LEU A 423 3.67 -14.76 3.51
N LEU A 424 3.86 -15.91 2.86
CA LEU A 424 3.38 -16.15 1.50
C LEU A 424 1.86 -16.04 1.40
N ARG A 425 1.12 -16.59 2.38
CA ARG A 425 -0.35 -16.47 2.44
C ARG A 425 -0.78 -15.04 2.71
N GLN A 426 -0.12 -14.39 3.66
CA GLN A 426 -0.42 -13.01 4.03
C GLN A 426 -0.23 -12.05 2.85
N GLU A 427 0.80 -12.25 2.03
CA GLU A 427 1.03 -11.43 0.84
C GLU A 427 -0.14 -11.54 -0.16
N VAL A 428 -0.63 -12.76 -0.41
CA VAL A 428 -1.76 -13.02 -1.29
C VAL A 428 -3.04 -12.39 -0.74
N VAL A 429 -3.31 -12.58 0.55
CA VAL A 429 -4.49 -12.00 1.19
C VAL A 429 -4.41 -10.47 1.21
N ASN A 430 -3.24 -9.87 1.43
CA ASN A 430 -3.08 -8.43 1.33
C ASN A 430 -3.45 -7.91 -0.06
N SER A 431 -3.05 -8.61 -1.14
CA SER A 431 -3.46 -8.24 -2.50
C SER A 431 -4.99 -8.30 -2.69
N ILE A 432 -5.65 -9.31 -2.09
CA ILE A 432 -7.10 -9.43 -2.13
C ILE A 432 -7.77 -8.32 -1.32
N VAL A 433 -7.27 -8.03 -0.11
CA VAL A 433 -7.78 -6.95 0.75
C VAL A 433 -7.68 -5.60 0.05
N THR A 434 -6.60 -5.32 -0.68
CA THR A 434 -6.47 -4.07 -1.44
C THR A 434 -7.48 -3.95 -2.58
N ALA A 435 -7.93 -5.07 -3.16
CA ALA A 435 -8.90 -5.08 -4.25
C ALA A 435 -10.37 -5.09 -3.77
N VAL A 436 -10.65 -5.85 -2.72
CA VAL A 436 -12.01 -5.99 -2.16
C VAL A 436 -12.35 -4.78 -1.29
N GLY A 437 -11.37 -4.26 -0.54
CA GLY A 437 -11.47 -3.00 0.20
C GLY A 437 -12.40 -3.07 1.39
N ASP A 438 -13.32 -2.11 1.46
CA ASP A 438 -14.30 -1.92 2.53
C ASP A 438 -15.35 -3.02 2.62
N ARG A 439 -15.46 -3.89 1.61
CA ARG A 439 -16.43 -5.00 1.53
C ARG A 439 -16.05 -6.22 2.37
N LEU A 440 -14.97 -6.13 3.16
CA LEU A 440 -14.52 -7.15 4.10
C LEU A 440 -14.85 -6.74 5.54
N ASP A 441 -15.08 -7.73 6.40
CA ASP A 441 -15.37 -7.47 7.81
C ASP A 441 -14.10 -7.25 8.64
N LEU A 442 -14.27 -6.64 9.81
CA LEU A 442 -13.21 -6.36 10.80
C LEU A 442 -12.36 -7.59 11.18
N SER A 443 -12.91 -8.80 11.03
CA SER A 443 -12.21 -10.06 11.37
C SER A 443 -10.91 -10.27 10.57
N VAL A 444 -10.89 -9.86 9.29
CA VAL A 444 -9.70 -9.98 8.44
C VAL A 444 -8.61 -9.02 8.92
N GLU A 445 -9.00 -7.81 9.32
CA GLU A 445 -8.08 -6.81 9.85
C GLU A 445 -7.42 -7.31 11.14
N THR A 446 -8.22 -7.81 12.10
CA THR A 446 -7.69 -8.28 13.38
C THR A 446 -6.68 -9.41 13.25
N GLU A 447 -6.92 -10.36 12.33
CA GLU A 447 -6.03 -11.51 12.13
C GLU A 447 -4.79 -11.13 11.30
N SER A 448 -4.90 -10.13 10.41
CA SER A 448 -3.78 -9.64 9.60
C SER A 448 -2.67 -8.94 10.39
N VAL A 449 -2.97 -8.43 11.60
CA VAL A 449 -2.01 -7.68 12.44
C VAL A 449 -0.75 -8.52 12.72
N SER A 450 -0.91 -9.80 13.03
CA SER A 450 0.21 -10.71 13.29
C SER A 450 1.10 -10.87 12.05
N GLY A 451 0.49 -10.97 10.87
CA GLY A 451 1.15 -10.93 9.56
C GLY A 451 1.98 -9.69 9.34
N LEU A 452 1.40 -8.52 9.60
CA LEU A 452 2.10 -7.24 9.44
C LEU A 452 3.29 -7.13 10.40
N ILE A 453 3.15 -7.57 11.65
CA ILE A 453 4.26 -7.57 12.63
C ILE A 453 5.39 -8.49 12.16
N LEU A 454 5.07 -9.70 11.68
CA LEU A 454 6.07 -10.64 11.15
C LEU A 454 6.74 -10.11 9.87
N MET A 455 5.99 -9.45 8.99
CA MET A 455 6.55 -8.75 7.83
C MET A 455 7.54 -7.67 8.27
N CYS A 456 7.20 -6.86 9.27
CA CYS A 456 8.13 -5.86 9.80
C CYS A 456 9.40 -6.48 10.40
N ASP A 457 9.28 -7.56 11.17
CA ASP A 457 10.43 -8.29 11.73
C ASP A 457 11.34 -8.87 10.64
N THR A 458 10.76 -9.52 9.62
CA THR A 458 11.56 -10.03 8.49
C THR A 458 12.26 -8.93 7.71
N LEU A 459 11.60 -7.78 7.49
CA LEU A 459 12.23 -6.60 6.88
C LEU A 459 13.40 -6.07 7.72
N GLN A 460 13.33 -6.15 9.05
CA GLN A 460 14.45 -5.78 9.92
C GLN A 460 15.61 -6.78 9.81
N LYS A 461 15.31 -8.08 9.76
CA LYS A 461 16.30 -9.17 9.63
C LYS A 461 17.02 -9.21 8.28
N ILE A 462 16.46 -8.61 7.22
CA ILE A 462 17.15 -8.46 5.93
C ILE A 462 18.53 -7.78 6.07
N LYS A 463 18.72 -6.96 7.11
CA LYS A 463 19.99 -6.31 7.45
C LYS A 463 21.10 -7.25 7.93
N GLU A 464 20.78 -8.49 8.30
CA GLU A 464 21.69 -9.44 8.95
C GLU A 464 22.14 -10.59 8.03
N THR A 465 21.90 -10.49 6.73
CA THR A 465 22.21 -11.59 5.80
C THR A 465 23.72 -11.79 5.65
N HIS A 466 24.23 -12.90 6.20
CA HIS A 466 25.62 -13.33 6.08
C HIS A 466 25.79 -14.54 5.15
N GLY A 467 26.69 -14.40 4.18
CA GLY A 467 27.52 -15.46 3.60
C GLY A 467 26.80 -16.71 3.06
N ASN A 468 26.14 -16.59 1.91
CA ASN A 468 25.75 -17.76 1.11
C ASN A 468 27.01 -18.32 0.39
N ARG A 469 27.21 -19.64 0.42
CA ARG A 469 28.31 -20.33 -0.30
C ARG A 469 28.26 -20.06 -1.81
N TYR A 470 27.06 -19.90 -2.36
CA TYR A 470 26.81 -19.65 -3.78
C TYR A 470 26.48 -18.18 -4.10
N TYR A 471 26.95 -17.23 -3.28
CA TYR A 471 26.73 -15.82 -3.51
C TYR A 471 27.54 -15.33 -4.72
N ASP A 472 26.86 -14.75 -5.69
CA ASP A 472 27.46 -14.10 -6.84
C ASP A 472 27.31 -12.56 -6.74
N ILE A 473 28.41 -11.85 -6.57
CA ILE A 473 28.41 -10.38 -6.43
C ILE A 473 27.88 -9.65 -7.68
N TYR A 474 27.95 -10.30 -8.85
CA TYR A 474 27.53 -9.72 -10.11
C TYR A 474 26.02 -9.83 -10.32
N HIS A 475 25.37 -10.87 -9.81
CA HIS A 475 23.95 -11.15 -10.09
C HIS A 475 23.05 -11.12 -8.86
N ASP A 476 23.58 -11.49 -7.68
CA ASP A 476 22.78 -11.59 -6.46
C ASP A 476 22.71 -10.25 -5.71
N PRO A 477 21.55 -9.90 -5.13
CA PRO A 477 21.42 -8.73 -4.28
C PRO A 477 22.11 -8.91 -2.93
N ASN A 478 22.62 -7.81 -2.37
CA ASN A 478 23.10 -7.75 -0.98
C ASN A 478 22.57 -6.50 -0.27
N PRO A 479 21.32 -6.55 0.23
CA PRO A 479 20.67 -5.43 0.89
C PRO A 479 21.46 -4.86 2.06
N SER A 480 22.06 -5.72 2.89
CA SER A 480 22.84 -5.32 4.07
C SER A 480 24.01 -4.40 3.70
N LYS A 481 24.71 -4.68 2.59
CA LYS A 481 25.81 -3.85 2.08
C LYS A 481 25.28 -2.60 1.39
N VAL A 482 24.25 -2.73 0.55
CA VAL A 482 23.66 -1.61 -0.23
C VAL A 482 23.02 -0.56 0.67
N ILE A 483 22.44 -0.92 1.80
CA ILE A 483 21.90 0.05 2.77
C ILE A 483 23.01 0.97 3.29
N ASN A 484 24.22 0.47 3.49
CA ASN A 484 25.37 1.27 3.96
C ASN A 484 25.88 2.25 2.89
N PHE A 485 25.64 1.98 1.60
CA PHE A 485 25.99 2.88 0.50
C PHE A 485 25.23 4.20 0.57
N ARG A 486 24.02 4.17 1.13
CA ARG A 486 23.14 5.34 1.20
C ARG A 486 23.75 6.48 2.04
N SER A 487 24.32 6.18 3.20
CA SER A 487 24.92 7.22 4.06
C SER A 487 26.10 7.91 3.38
N VAL A 488 26.94 7.14 2.67
CA VAL A 488 28.08 7.67 1.91
C VAL A 488 27.61 8.61 0.80
N LEU A 489 26.61 8.20 0.03
CA LEU A 489 26.04 9.00 -1.05
C LEU A 489 25.29 10.24 -0.56
N GLU A 490 24.52 10.15 0.53
CA GLU A 490 23.80 11.29 1.11
C GLU A 490 24.76 12.35 1.65
N ASN A 491 25.83 11.94 2.34
CA ASN A 491 26.89 12.84 2.81
C ASN A 491 27.53 13.60 1.64
N LEU A 492 27.94 12.87 0.59
CA LEU A 492 28.49 13.47 -0.63
C LEU A 492 27.48 14.42 -1.30
N SER A 493 26.20 14.02 -1.38
CA SER A 493 25.13 14.84 -1.97
C SER A 493 24.97 16.18 -1.24
N VAL A 494 24.95 16.16 0.09
CA VAL A 494 24.83 17.36 0.93
C VAL A 494 26.03 18.29 0.73
N SER A 495 27.25 17.75 0.70
CA SER A 495 28.46 18.52 0.45
C SER A 495 28.47 19.13 -0.95
N VAL A 496 28.15 18.36 -1.99
CA VAL A 496 28.05 18.84 -3.38
C VAL A 496 26.96 19.90 -3.53
N GLN A 497 25.80 19.76 -2.89
CA GLN A 497 24.75 20.79 -2.91
C GLN A 497 25.20 22.10 -2.25
N LYS A 498 25.97 22.05 -1.16
CA LYS A 498 26.55 23.25 -0.54
C LYS A 498 27.53 23.94 -1.49
N LEU A 499 28.31 23.16 -2.25
CA LEU A 499 29.25 23.69 -3.24
C LEU A 499 28.53 24.25 -4.46
N LEU A 500 27.46 23.62 -4.94
CA LEU A 500 26.61 24.13 -6.02
C LEU A 500 25.95 25.46 -5.66
N LYS A 501 25.64 25.74 -4.38
CA LYS A 501 25.18 27.07 -3.96
C LYS A 501 26.23 28.17 -4.15
N LYS A 502 27.52 27.82 -4.02
CA LYS A 502 28.64 28.74 -4.23
C LYS A 502 29.07 28.82 -5.71
N PHE A 503 28.95 27.71 -6.43
CA PHE A 503 29.35 27.54 -7.84
C PHE A 503 28.21 26.92 -8.66
N PRO A 504 27.14 27.68 -8.95
CA PRO A 504 25.88 27.14 -9.49
C PRO A 504 25.96 26.59 -10.92
N GLU A 505 27.00 26.94 -11.68
CA GLU A 505 27.18 26.51 -13.08
C GLU A 505 28.38 25.57 -13.28
N ASN A 506 28.97 25.03 -12.20
CA ASN A 506 30.11 24.13 -12.37
C ASN A 506 29.66 22.78 -12.97
N PRO A 507 30.13 22.40 -14.17
CA PRO A 507 29.66 21.20 -14.86
C PRO A 507 30.01 19.91 -14.11
N VAL A 508 31.16 19.87 -13.43
CA VAL A 508 31.64 18.69 -12.69
C VAL A 508 30.79 18.45 -11.44
N LEU A 509 30.46 19.49 -10.68
CA LEU A 509 29.59 19.36 -9.51
C LEU A 509 28.16 18.95 -9.90
N VAL A 510 27.64 19.46 -11.02
CA VAL A 510 26.33 19.05 -11.56
C VAL A 510 26.36 17.59 -12.01
N GLU A 511 27.44 17.16 -12.66
CA GLU A 511 27.64 15.77 -13.08
C GLU A 511 27.70 14.81 -11.89
N ILE A 512 28.52 15.12 -10.86
CA ILE A 512 28.58 14.35 -9.61
C ILE A 512 27.19 14.23 -8.99
N PHE A 513 26.47 15.34 -8.88
CA PHE A 513 25.13 15.34 -8.30
C PHE A 513 24.15 14.45 -9.08
N LYS A 514 24.17 14.51 -10.42
CA LYS A 514 23.31 13.67 -11.26
C LYS A 514 23.64 12.18 -11.13
N ILE A 515 24.91 11.80 -11.10
CA ILE A 515 25.31 10.41 -10.93
C ILE A 515 24.89 9.91 -9.54
N VAL A 516 25.07 10.71 -8.48
CA VAL A 516 24.59 10.37 -7.13
C VAL A 516 23.08 10.12 -7.10
N GLN A 517 22.28 11.01 -7.72
CA GLN A 517 20.83 10.81 -7.81
C GLN A 517 20.46 9.56 -8.61
N ARG A 518 21.22 9.25 -9.67
CA ARG A 518 21.03 8.03 -10.45
C ARG A 518 21.29 6.78 -9.62
N VAL A 519 22.38 6.72 -8.87
CA VAL A 519 22.69 5.57 -8.00
C VAL A 519 21.66 5.43 -6.87
N LEU A 520 21.21 6.54 -6.27
CA LEU A 520 20.15 6.53 -5.25
C LEU A 520 18.78 6.10 -5.80
N SER A 521 18.57 6.13 -7.11
CA SER A 521 17.33 5.66 -7.75
C SER A 521 17.23 4.14 -7.92
N PHE A 522 18.33 3.41 -7.72
CA PHE A 522 18.35 1.95 -7.84
C PHE A 522 17.62 1.24 -6.69
N SER A 523 17.15 0.03 -6.95
CA SER A 523 16.51 -0.82 -5.93
C SER A 523 17.57 -1.41 -5.01
N VAL A 524 17.24 -1.60 -3.73
CA VAL A 524 18.10 -2.32 -2.78
C VAL A 524 18.30 -3.80 -3.18
N THR A 525 17.45 -4.31 -4.07
CA THR A 525 17.55 -5.65 -4.67
C THR A 525 18.39 -5.69 -5.95
N ASP A 526 19.02 -4.58 -6.36
CA ASP A 526 19.97 -4.60 -7.47
C ASP A 526 21.32 -5.23 -7.05
N PRO A 527 22.08 -5.84 -7.98
CA PRO A 527 23.39 -6.42 -7.67
C PRO A 527 24.42 -5.38 -7.22
N VAL A 528 25.32 -5.77 -6.32
CA VAL A 528 26.31 -4.86 -5.72
C VAL A 528 27.19 -4.18 -6.78
N MET A 529 27.61 -4.92 -7.81
CA MET A 529 28.51 -4.38 -8.84
C MET A 529 27.90 -3.24 -9.65
N LYS A 530 26.57 -3.19 -9.80
CA LYS A 530 25.87 -2.06 -10.44
C LYS A 530 26.07 -0.76 -9.66
N PHE A 531 26.10 -0.82 -8.32
CA PHE A 531 26.40 0.32 -7.47
C PHE A 531 27.89 0.71 -7.53
N VAL A 532 28.79 -0.28 -7.57
CA VAL A 532 30.24 -0.05 -7.64
C VAL A 532 30.62 0.76 -8.89
N ILE A 533 30.01 0.47 -10.03
CA ILE A 533 30.25 1.23 -11.26
C ILE A 533 29.80 2.69 -11.11
N GLY A 534 28.64 2.91 -10.50
CA GLY A 534 28.19 4.27 -10.17
C GLY A 534 29.16 5.00 -9.23
N PHE A 535 29.71 4.29 -8.23
CA PHE A 535 30.72 4.84 -7.32
C PHE A 535 32.02 5.19 -8.04
N GLU A 536 32.46 4.38 -8.99
CA GLU A 536 33.67 4.66 -9.78
C GLU A 536 33.50 5.90 -10.66
N LEU A 537 32.33 6.08 -11.28
CA LEU A 537 32.02 7.30 -12.05
C LEU A 537 31.97 8.54 -11.15
N ILE A 538 31.38 8.42 -9.96
CA ILE A 538 31.38 9.50 -8.96
C ILE A 538 32.81 9.83 -8.53
N LEU A 539 33.63 8.81 -8.29
CA LEU A 539 35.01 8.97 -7.87
C LEU A 539 35.83 9.71 -8.95
N GLU A 540 35.71 9.31 -10.22
CA GLU A 540 36.39 9.96 -11.34
C GLU A 540 36.00 11.44 -11.45
N ALA A 541 34.69 11.75 -11.43
CA ALA A 541 34.21 13.12 -11.49
C ALA A 541 34.64 13.95 -10.26
N SER A 542 34.63 13.35 -9.08
CA SER A 542 35.05 14.02 -7.83
C SER A 542 36.56 14.30 -7.79
N GLN A 543 37.38 13.42 -8.37
CA GLN A 543 38.81 13.66 -8.51
C GLN A 543 39.12 14.81 -9.48
N LEU A 544 38.34 14.95 -10.57
CA LEU A 544 38.46 16.11 -11.47
C LEU A 544 38.12 17.43 -10.77
N TRP A 545 37.17 17.41 -9.83
CA TRP A 545 36.89 18.56 -8.98
C TRP A 545 38.07 18.87 -8.04
N GLU A 546 38.57 17.88 -7.31
CA GLU A 546 39.70 18.08 -6.36
C GLU A 546 40.97 18.60 -7.01
N GLN A 547 41.25 18.21 -8.25
CA GLN A 547 42.41 18.72 -8.99
C GLN A 547 42.34 20.24 -9.24
N ASN A 548 41.13 20.81 -9.30
CA ASN A 548 40.89 22.21 -9.62
C ASN A 548 40.39 23.03 -8.41
N ALA A 549 40.02 22.39 -7.32
CA ALA A 549 39.43 23.02 -6.14
C ALA A 549 40.51 23.53 -5.16
N CYS A 550 40.19 24.61 -4.44
CA CYS A 550 41.01 25.06 -3.31
C CYS A 550 40.74 24.22 -2.05
N SER A 551 41.66 24.23 -1.09
CA SER A 551 41.56 23.43 0.14
C SER A 551 40.30 23.71 0.98
N GLU A 552 39.71 24.90 0.86
CA GLU A 552 38.49 25.31 1.59
C GLU A 552 37.21 24.68 1.01
N VAL A 553 37.28 24.09 -0.17
CA VAL A 553 36.15 23.60 -0.97
C VAL A 553 36.33 22.10 -1.33
N SER A 554 37.22 21.44 -0.59
CA SER A 554 37.60 20.04 -0.82
C SER A 554 36.52 19.06 -0.35
N LEU A 555 36.31 18.01 -1.15
CA LEU A 555 35.47 16.82 -0.93
C LEU A 555 36.32 15.58 -0.55
N LYS A 556 37.59 15.76 -0.16
CA LYS A 556 38.52 14.64 0.15
C LYS A 556 37.95 13.65 1.15
N THR A 557 37.29 14.13 2.21
CA THR A 557 36.70 13.28 3.24
C THR A 557 35.66 12.32 2.69
N GLU A 558 34.80 12.81 1.80
CA GLU A 558 33.74 12.05 1.14
C GLU A 558 34.31 11.12 0.06
N ILE A 559 35.36 11.56 -0.65
CA ILE A 559 36.08 10.76 -1.64
C ILE A 559 36.82 9.58 -0.98
N ASP A 560 37.44 9.79 0.17
CA ASP A 560 38.16 8.75 0.91
C ASP A 560 37.19 7.68 1.42
N GLU A 561 36.02 8.10 1.92
CA GLU A 561 34.93 7.19 2.35
C GLU A 561 34.37 6.38 1.17
N LEU A 562 34.15 7.02 0.02
CA LEU A 562 33.73 6.36 -1.21
C LEU A 562 34.78 5.34 -1.69
N THR A 563 36.05 5.73 -1.71
CA THR A 563 37.18 4.89 -2.14
C THR A 563 37.32 3.66 -1.25
N LYS A 564 37.22 3.83 0.08
CA LYS A 564 37.21 2.71 1.03
C LYS A 564 36.08 1.73 0.72
N THR A 565 34.89 2.24 0.44
CA THR A 565 33.73 1.41 0.12
C THR A 565 33.93 0.61 -1.17
N ILE A 566 34.53 1.22 -2.22
CA ILE A 566 34.91 0.53 -3.45
C ILE A 566 35.91 -0.59 -3.16
N ILE A 567 36.97 -0.32 -2.38
CA ILE A 567 37.99 -1.32 -2.03
C ILE A 567 37.35 -2.53 -1.32
N GLU A 568 36.44 -2.29 -0.37
CA GLU A 568 35.74 -3.38 0.31
C GLU A 568 34.89 -4.22 -0.65
N CYS A 569 34.24 -3.60 -1.63
CA CYS A 569 33.48 -4.32 -2.66
C CYS A 569 34.40 -5.13 -3.58
N ARG A 570 35.55 -4.58 -4.00
CA ARG A 570 36.54 -5.29 -4.82
C ARG A 570 37.19 -6.45 -4.05
N ALA A 571 37.42 -6.30 -2.75
CA ALA A 571 37.87 -7.40 -1.89
C ALA A 571 36.82 -8.52 -1.81
N MET A 572 35.54 -8.15 -1.72
CA MET A 572 34.43 -9.12 -1.76
C MET A 572 34.34 -9.82 -3.13
N GLU A 573 34.51 -9.09 -4.24
CA GLU A 573 34.54 -9.63 -5.60
C GLU A 573 35.61 -10.72 -5.75
N LEU A 574 36.84 -10.44 -5.31
CA LEU A 574 37.93 -11.42 -5.29
C LEU A 574 37.60 -12.66 -4.43
N SER A 575 36.92 -12.45 -3.31
CA SER A 575 36.47 -13.58 -2.47
C SER A 575 35.43 -14.44 -3.19
N CYS A 576 34.56 -13.84 -4.01
CA CYS A 576 33.57 -14.56 -4.83
C CYS A 576 34.23 -15.34 -5.98
N TRP A 577 35.33 -14.84 -6.56
CA TRP A 577 36.06 -15.56 -7.62
C TRP A 577 36.57 -16.92 -7.14
N SER A 578 37.04 -17.00 -5.88
CA SER A 578 37.45 -18.28 -5.28
C SER A 578 36.32 -19.31 -5.24
N ARG A 579 35.06 -18.87 -5.35
CA ARG A 579 33.83 -19.68 -5.32
C ARG A 579 33.13 -19.75 -6.68
N GLY A 580 33.74 -19.27 -7.76
CA GLY A 580 33.10 -19.21 -9.08
C GLY A 580 32.64 -20.57 -9.61
N LEU A 581 33.39 -21.64 -9.33
CA LEU A 581 33.01 -23.01 -9.71
C LEU A 581 31.75 -23.49 -8.99
N ASP A 582 31.56 -23.12 -7.73
CA ASP A 582 30.35 -23.45 -6.97
C ASP A 582 29.11 -22.79 -7.63
N CYS A 583 29.24 -21.56 -8.16
CA CYS A 583 28.17 -20.88 -8.89
C CYS A 583 27.84 -21.58 -10.23
N VAL A 584 28.86 -22.07 -10.96
CA VAL A 584 28.64 -22.85 -12.20
C VAL A 584 27.93 -24.17 -11.90
N ILE A 585 28.33 -24.85 -10.82
CA ILE A 585 27.68 -26.07 -10.35
C ILE A 585 26.20 -25.80 -9.99
N ARG A 586 25.93 -24.73 -9.23
CA ARG A 586 24.55 -24.31 -8.90
C ARG A 586 23.72 -24.05 -10.16
N LYS A 587 24.29 -23.37 -11.16
CA LYS A 587 23.63 -23.11 -12.45
C LYS A 587 23.33 -24.40 -13.22
N GLN A 588 24.18 -25.42 -13.10
CA GLN A 588 23.90 -26.72 -13.70
C GLN A 588 22.73 -27.43 -13.02
N TYR A 589 22.69 -27.47 -11.68
CA TYR A 589 21.53 -27.99 -10.94
C TYR A 589 20.23 -27.26 -11.31
N TYR A 590 20.32 -25.95 -11.43
CA TYR A 590 19.22 -25.11 -11.86
C TYR A 590 18.69 -25.51 -13.24
N ASN A 591 19.57 -25.69 -14.21
CA ASN A 591 19.20 -26.16 -15.54
C ASN A 591 18.62 -27.58 -15.51
N SER A 592 19.16 -28.44 -14.66
CA SER A 592 18.69 -29.82 -14.50
C SER A 592 17.30 -29.91 -13.88
N SER A 593 16.87 -28.93 -13.10
CA SER A 593 15.53 -28.91 -12.47
C SER A 593 14.39 -28.99 -13.49
N LYS A 594 14.61 -28.52 -14.73
CA LYS A 594 13.63 -28.59 -15.83
C LYS A 594 13.21 -30.01 -16.16
N TRP A 595 14.12 -30.98 -16.01
CA TRP A 595 13.83 -32.39 -16.26
C TRP A 595 12.82 -32.96 -15.27
N TRP A 596 12.72 -32.40 -14.06
CA TRP A 596 11.73 -32.84 -13.07
C TRP A 596 10.31 -32.73 -13.61
N PHE A 597 9.96 -31.64 -14.31
CA PHE A 597 8.62 -31.42 -14.87
C PHE A 597 8.28 -32.39 -16.01
N LEU A 598 9.29 -32.90 -16.71
CA LEU A 598 9.11 -33.91 -17.75
C LEU A 598 8.98 -35.32 -17.16
N MET A 599 9.70 -35.59 -16.07
CA MET A 599 9.74 -36.90 -15.43
C MET A 599 8.59 -37.11 -14.45
N PHE A 600 8.14 -36.07 -13.75
CA PHE A 600 7.12 -36.16 -12.71
C PHE A 600 5.87 -36.94 -13.17
N PRO A 601 5.25 -36.65 -14.33
CA PRO A 601 4.05 -37.38 -14.80
C PRO A 601 4.27 -38.86 -15.12
N ILE A 602 5.52 -39.27 -15.32
CA ILE A 602 5.87 -40.66 -15.64
C ILE A 602 5.96 -41.49 -14.35
N PHE A 603 6.35 -40.85 -13.24
CA PHE A 603 6.61 -41.49 -11.96
C PHE A 603 5.55 -41.20 -10.88
N SER A 604 4.72 -40.18 -11.07
CA SER A 604 3.56 -39.83 -10.22
C SER A 604 2.34 -40.64 -10.61
#